data_AF-A0A2T5J407-F1
#
_entry.id   AF-A0A2T5J407-F1
#
_cell.length_a   1.000
_cell.length_b   1.000
_cell.length_c   1.000
_cell.angle_alpha   90.00
_cell.angle_beta   90.00
_cell.angle_gamma   90.00
#
_symmetry.space_group_name_H-M   'P 1'
#
loop_
_entity.id
_entity.type
_entity.pdbx_description
1 polymer ?
#
loop_
_entity_poly.entity_id
_entity_poly.type
_entity_poly.pdbx_seq_one_letter_code
_entity_poly.pdbx_strand_id
1 'polypeptide(L)'
;MRVSGVAVYGLLIASLSSVTFAANVSSLYVDDVTAQMDRSFEVSNDSDTTEYISLVVEKRVDTADGKVTTNAMTDLAQQEVLVSPAYFVLPPKSKQVVRITPLVDKGDEEKLYYVAVKPKLPPVKSEEMKLAVRMISAYKVLYLLRPKNPVVDYQLTAHKQEGIKLVNKGNTSILLNSIYACPAKDTPTKDCTPLQGQRVSPQSTRLIKHQQPSTQGFSIELQLAGSIKRLWLPLEN
;
A
#
# COMPACT_ATOMS: atom_id res chain seq x y z
N MET A 1 -8.03 -18.39 -71.04
CA MET A 1 -8.61 -19.29 -70.01
C MET A 1 -7.45 -19.84 -69.17
N ARG A 2 -7.58 -19.88 -67.82
CA ARG A 2 -6.59 -20.25 -66.77
C ARG A 2 -5.94 -19.05 -66.07
N VAL A 3 -6.68 -18.47 -65.10
CA VAL A 3 -6.69 -18.74 -63.64
C VAL A 3 -5.46 -18.13 -62.94
N SER A 4 -5.66 -16.90 -62.47
CA SER A 4 -4.74 -16.17 -61.59
C SER A 4 -4.72 -16.82 -60.21
N GLY A 5 -3.55 -17.27 -59.77
CA GLY A 5 -3.32 -17.75 -58.41
C GLY A 5 -3.21 -16.57 -57.45
N VAL A 6 -4.16 -16.42 -56.55
CA VAL A 6 -4.08 -15.48 -55.43
C VAL A 6 -3.27 -16.15 -54.33
N ALA A 7 -2.04 -15.69 -54.12
CA ALA A 7 -1.21 -16.09 -53.00
C ALA A 7 -1.73 -15.42 -51.71
N VAL A 8 -2.38 -16.20 -50.85
CA VAL A 8 -2.78 -15.77 -49.51
C VAL A 8 -1.53 -15.77 -48.63
N TYR A 9 -0.95 -14.59 -48.38
CA TYR A 9 0.09 -14.41 -47.36
C TYR A 9 -0.58 -14.45 -45.97
N GLY A 10 -0.44 -15.57 -45.27
CA GLY A 10 -0.83 -15.69 -43.86
C GLY A 10 0.05 -14.81 -43.00
N LEU A 11 -0.54 -13.82 -42.31
CA LEU A 11 0.13 -13.02 -41.29
C LEU A 11 0.43 -13.93 -40.09
N LEU A 12 1.69 -14.30 -39.90
CA LEU A 12 2.19 -14.93 -38.67
C LEU A 12 2.23 -13.87 -37.56
N ILE A 13 1.17 -13.79 -36.76
CA ILE A 13 1.21 -13.06 -35.49
C ILE A 13 2.08 -13.89 -34.54
N ALA A 14 3.36 -13.52 -34.40
CA ALA A 14 4.22 -14.10 -33.38
C ALA A 14 3.64 -13.77 -32.01
N SER A 15 3.17 -14.79 -31.29
CA SER A 15 2.67 -14.65 -29.93
C SER A 15 3.82 -14.24 -29.01
N LEU A 16 3.81 -12.97 -28.61
CA LEU A 16 4.69 -12.47 -27.54
C LEU A 16 4.29 -13.18 -26.24
N SER A 17 5.05 -14.20 -25.86
CA SER A 17 4.93 -14.85 -24.56
C SER A 17 5.47 -13.86 -23.52
N SER A 18 4.56 -13.24 -22.77
CA SER A 18 4.93 -12.37 -21.65
C SER A 18 5.18 -13.25 -20.43
N VAL A 19 6.38 -13.20 -19.87
CA VAL A 19 6.66 -13.80 -18.55
C VAL A 19 6.31 -12.76 -17.51
N THR A 20 5.23 -13.01 -16.78
CA THR A 20 4.79 -12.14 -15.67
C THR A 20 5.26 -12.73 -14.36
N PHE A 21 6.12 -12.01 -13.65
CA PHE A 21 6.38 -12.30 -12.24
C PHE A 21 5.21 -11.75 -11.43
N ALA A 22 4.53 -12.62 -10.70
CA ALA A 22 3.23 -12.39 -10.10
C ALA A 22 3.21 -12.84 -8.62
N ALA A 23 4.29 -12.55 -7.87
CA ALA A 23 4.19 -12.52 -6.42
C ALA A 23 3.11 -11.51 -6.02
N ASN A 24 2.09 -11.96 -5.29
CA ASN A 24 1.06 -11.12 -4.70
C ASN A 24 1.17 -11.18 -3.18
N VAL A 25 0.60 -10.18 -2.49
CA VAL A 25 0.52 -10.16 -1.03
C VAL A 25 -0.95 -10.17 -0.59
N SER A 26 -1.26 -10.91 0.47
CA SER A 26 -2.65 -11.00 0.98
C SER A 26 -3.14 -9.71 1.63
N SER A 27 -2.23 -8.85 2.09
CA SER A 27 -2.56 -7.54 2.65
C SER A 27 -1.47 -6.52 2.34
N LEU A 28 -1.87 -5.25 2.19
CA LEU A 28 -0.97 -4.11 2.05
C LEU A 28 -0.58 -3.50 3.41
N TYR A 29 -1.20 -3.94 4.51
CA TYR A 29 -0.82 -3.52 5.85
C TYR A 29 -1.08 -4.59 6.93
N VAL A 30 -0.34 -4.51 8.02
CA VAL A 30 -0.51 -5.32 9.23
C VAL A 30 -0.56 -4.37 10.42
N ASP A 31 -1.66 -4.40 11.18
CA ASP A 31 -1.91 -3.46 12.28
C ASP A 31 -1.73 -4.17 13.65
N ASP A 32 -0.70 -3.78 14.41
CA ASP A 32 -0.40 -4.34 15.72
C ASP A 32 -1.20 -3.64 16.83
N VAL A 33 -2.53 -3.72 16.74
CA VAL A 33 -3.41 -3.08 17.74
C VAL A 33 -3.32 -3.83 19.07
N THR A 34 -3.38 -5.16 19.05
CA THR A 34 -3.30 -6.00 20.26
C THR A 34 -2.20 -7.06 20.13
N ALA A 35 -1.66 -7.51 21.26
CA ALA A 35 -0.63 -8.56 21.28
C ALA A 35 -1.12 -9.93 20.78
N GLN A 36 -2.43 -10.09 20.59
CA GLN A 36 -3.07 -11.34 20.17
C GLN A 36 -3.37 -11.38 18.66
N MET A 37 -3.17 -10.28 17.93
CA MET A 37 -3.35 -10.28 16.48
C MET A 37 -2.22 -11.05 15.79
N ASP A 38 -2.59 -11.78 14.74
CA ASP A 38 -1.61 -12.44 13.89
C ASP A 38 -0.79 -11.38 13.14
N ARG A 39 0.50 -11.30 13.48
CA ARG A 39 1.47 -10.39 12.86
C ARG A 39 2.02 -11.05 11.61
N SER A 40 1.15 -11.36 10.65
CA SER A 40 1.54 -12.08 9.46
C SER A 40 0.84 -11.57 8.21
N PHE A 41 1.44 -11.87 7.06
CA PHE A 41 0.81 -11.76 5.76
C PHE A 41 1.30 -12.91 4.88
N GLU A 42 0.56 -13.21 3.82
CA GLU A 42 0.91 -14.25 2.87
C GLU A 42 1.48 -13.63 1.60
N VAL A 43 2.51 -14.26 1.06
CA VAL A 43 3.02 -14.01 -0.30
C VAL A 43 2.61 -15.19 -1.16
N SER A 44 1.89 -14.96 -2.25
CA SER A 44 1.45 -16.00 -3.20
C SER A 44 2.15 -15.84 -4.54
N ASN A 45 2.46 -16.96 -5.21
CA ASN A 45 2.95 -16.96 -6.57
C ASN A 45 1.86 -17.51 -7.49
N ASP A 46 1.22 -16.60 -8.23
CA ASP A 46 0.15 -16.96 -9.16
C ASP A 46 0.67 -17.25 -10.58
N SER A 47 1.98 -17.24 -10.79
CA SER A 47 2.61 -17.62 -12.07
C SER A 47 2.77 -19.15 -12.21
N ASP A 48 3.28 -19.57 -13.37
CA ASP A 48 3.70 -20.94 -13.69
C ASP A 48 5.20 -21.17 -13.48
N THR A 49 5.92 -20.16 -12.99
CA THR A 49 7.38 -20.21 -12.77
C THR A 49 7.72 -20.12 -11.28
N THR A 50 8.86 -20.68 -10.87
CA THR A 50 9.35 -20.52 -9.50
C THR A 50 9.89 -19.11 -9.26
N GLU A 51 9.44 -18.47 -8.19
CA GLU A 51 9.94 -17.16 -7.77
C GLU A 51 10.89 -17.26 -6.57
N TYR A 52 11.86 -16.36 -6.50
CA TYR A 52 12.80 -16.26 -5.40
C TYR A 52 12.54 -14.94 -4.70
N ILE A 53 12.12 -14.96 -3.44
CA ILE A 53 11.69 -13.76 -2.73
C ILE A 53 12.72 -13.38 -1.67
N SER A 54 13.00 -12.08 -1.57
CA SER A 54 13.72 -11.48 -0.46
C SER A 54 12.87 -10.39 0.18
N LEU A 55 12.90 -10.34 1.51
CA LEU A 55 12.21 -9.34 2.30
C LEU A 55 13.21 -8.37 2.91
N VAL A 56 12.88 -7.08 2.88
CA VAL A 56 13.69 -6.04 3.51
C VAL A 56 12.78 -5.18 4.38
N VAL A 57 13.16 -4.98 5.63
CA VAL A 57 12.47 -4.07 6.54
C VAL A 57 13.05 -2.67 6.38
N GLU A 58 12.19 -1.68 6.21
CA GLU A 58 12.55 -0.27 6.14
C GLU A 58 11.74 0.51 7.18
N LYS A 59 12.40 1.27 8.06
CA LYS A 59 11.71 2.20 8.96
C LYS A 59 11.12 3.33 8.12
N ARG A 60 9.82 3.57 8.23
CA ARG A 60 9.15 4.70 7.60
C ARG A 60 9.20 5.90 8.56
N VAL A 61 9.65 7.03 8.03
CA VAL A 61 9.69 8.30 8.76
C VAL A 61 8.88 9.32 7.98
N ASP A 62 7.81 9.81 8.60
CA ASP A 62 6.96 10.85 8.06
C ASP A 62 7.41 12.20 8.60
N THR A 63 7.78 13.11 7.70
CA THR A 63 8.17 14.47 8.07
C THR A 63 6.94 15.34 8.33
N ALA A 64 7.14 16.46 9.02
CA ALA A 64 6.06 17.42 9.29
C ALA A 64 5.39 17.97 8.02
N ASP A 65 6.12 18.08 6.90
CA ASP A 65 5.61 18.54 5.59
C ASP A 65 4.93 17.44 4.75
N GLY A 66 4.81 16.22 5.28
CA GLY A 66 4.10 15.12 4.60
C GLY A 66 4.97 14.30 3.65
N LYS A 67 6.28 14.54 3.61
CA LYS A 67 7.19 13.66 2.90
C LYS A 67 7.38 12.37 3.69
N VAL A 68 7.55 11.29 2.95
CA VAL A 68 7.81 9.97 3.48
C VAL A 68 9.22 9.61 3.08
N THR A 69 10.06 9.31 4.07
CA THR A 69 11.40 8.76 3.86
C THR A 69 11.47 7.37 4.46
N THR A 70 12.37 6.54 3.94
CA THR A 70 12.58 5.19 4.48
C THR A 70 14.05 4.94 4.73
N ASN A 71 14.33 4.28 5.85
CA ASN A 71 15.67 3.85 6.24
C ASN A 71 15.69 2.33 6.27
N ALA A 72 16.43 1.71 5.35
CA ALA A 72 16.57 0.26 5.34
C ALA A 72 17.31 -0.21 6.60
N MET A 73 16.77 -1.22 7.28
CA MET A 73 17.40 -1.85 8.43
C MET A 73 18.33 -2.95 7.94
N THR A 74 19.53 -2.57 7.49
CA THR A 74 20.55 -3.53 7.01
C THR A 74 21.50 -3.99 8.11
N ASP A 75 21.63 -3.21 9.19
CA ASP A 75 22.40 -3.59 10.37
C ASP A 75 21.50 -4.32 11.37
N LEU A 76 21.87 -5.57 11.68
CA LEU A 76 21.16 -6.41 12.65
C LEU A 76 21.11 -5.77 14.04
N ALA A 77 22.12 -4.99 14.42
CA ALA A 77 22.17 -4.32 15.72
C ALA A 77 21.14 -3.18 15.85
N GLN A 78 20.66 -2.63 14.72
CA GLN A 78 19.67 -1.54 14.68
C GLN A 78 18.27 -2.04 14.32
N GLN A 79 18.09 -3.35 14.20
CA GLN A 79 16.86 -3.93 13.72
C GLN A 79 15.77 -3.87 14.81
N GLU A 80 14.71 -3.11 14.54
CA GLU A 80 13.56 -3.02 15.46
C GLU A 80 12.45 -4.03 15.12
N VAL A 81 12.47 -4.60 13.91
CA VAL A 81 11.47 -5.55 13.42
C VAL A 81 12.15 -6.65 12.62
N LEU A 82 11.83 -7.90 12.93
CA LEU A 82 12.26 -9.09 12.22
C LEU A 82 11.13 -9.61 11.33
N VAL A 83 11.49 -10.13 10.16
CA VAL A 83 10.57 -10.85 9.28
C VAL A 83 11.07 -12.27 9.03
N SER A 84 10.18 -13.25 9.06
CA SER A 84 10.53 -14.66 8.92
C SER A 84 9.54 -15.42 8.03
N PRO A 85 10.00 -16.14 6.99
CA PRO A 85 11.38 -16.17 6.49
C PRO A 85 11.74 -14.87 5.74
N ALA A 86 12.99 -14.40 5.87
CA ALA A 86 13.48 -13.22 5.14
C ALA A 86 13.85 -13.52 3.67
N TYR A 87 14.13 -14.79 3.36
CA TYR A 87 14.43 -15.28 2.02
C TYR A 87 13.77 -16.64 1.83
N PHE A 88 13.10 -16.85 0.70
CA PHE A 88 12.45 -18.11 0.41
C PHE A 88 12.23 -18.31 -1.09
N VAL A 89 12.06 -19.56 -1.48
CA VAL A 89 11.69 -19.98 -2.83
C VAL A 89 10.18 -20.24 -2.83
N LEU A 90 9.49 -19.72 -3.83
CA LEU A 90 8.05 -19.82 -3.97
C LEU A 90 7.71 -20.55 -5.28
N PRO A 91 7.45 -21.87 -5.23
CA PRO A 91 7.05 -22.65 -6.40
C PRO A 91 5.81 -22.08 -7.12
N PRO A 92 5.55 -22.50 -8.36
CA PRO A 92 4.32 -22.14 -9.08
C PRO A 92 3.08 -22.46 -8.24
N LYS A 93 2.09 -21.55 -8.25
CA LYS A 93 0.78 -21.71 -7.59
C LYS A 93 0.87 -22.00 -6.08
N SER A 94 1.93 -21.53 -5.43
CA SER A 94 2.17 -21.75 -4.00
C SER A 94 2.10 -20.46 -3.19
N LYS A 95 2.11 -20.61 -1.86
CA LYS A 95 1.95 -19.54 -0.88
C LYS A 95 2.94 -19.72 0.26
N GLN A 96 3.42 -18.60 0.79
CA GLN A 96 4.29 -18.57 1.96
C GLN A 96 3.78 -17.53 2.96
N VAL A 97 3.56 -17.97 4.20
CA VAL A 97 3.26 -17.05 5.30
C VAL A 97 4.54 -16.41 5.80
N VAL A 98 4.52 -15.09 5.91
CA VAL A 98 5.58 -14.25 6.47
C VAL A 98 5.13 -13.73 7.81
N ARG A 99 5.91 -13.98 8.86
CA ARG A 99 5.67 -13.46 10.21
C ARG A 99 6.51 -12.23 10.46
N ILE A 100 5.92 -11.25 11.13
CA ILE A 100 6.54 -9.99 11.55
C ILE A 100 6.67 -10.03 13.08
N THR A 101 7.87 -9.85 13.59
CA THR A 101 8.16 -9.87 15.02
C THR A 101 8.82 -8.54 15.41
N PRO A 102 8.17 -7.69 16.21
CA PRO A 102 8.83 -6.53 16.79
C PRO A 102 9.91 -7.00 17.78
N LEU A 103 11.10 -6.43 17.67
CA LEU A 103 12.23 -6.65 18.57
C LEU A 103 12.34 -5.55 19.64
N VAL A 104 11.46 -4.55 19.56
CA VAL A 104 11.35 -3.44 20.51
C VAL A 104 9.98 -3.47 21.16
N ASP A 105 9.93 -3.00 22.40
CA ASP A 105 8.66 -2.78 23.09
C ASP A 105 7.85 -1.67 22.43
N LYS A 106 6.51 -1.75 22.63
CA LYS A 106 5.61 -0.65 22.27
C LYS A 106 5.95 0.58 23.11
N GLY A 107 6.34 1.65 22.44
CA GLY A 107 6.63 2.94 23.05
C GLY A 107 5.38 3.82 23.22
N ASP A 108 5.62 5.10 23.42
CA ASP A 108 4.57 6.12 23.61
C ASP A 108 3.97 6.62 22.29
N GLU A 109 4.66 6.45 21.17
CA GLU A 109 4.21 6.82 19.83
C GLU A 109 4.26 5.63 18.86
N GLU A 110 3.40 5.68 17.85
CA GLU A 110 3.38 4.71 16.76
C GLU A 110 4.70 4.70 15.96
N LYS A 111 5.18 3.51 15.62
CA LYS A 111 6.27 3.32 14.66
C LYS A 111 5.75 2.63 13.40
N LEU A 112 6.21 3.09 12.25
CA LEU A 112 5.81 2.57 10.95
C LEU A 112 6.99 1.88 10.25
N TYR A 113 6.73 0.72 9.68
CA TYR A 113 7.73 -0.06 8.95
C TYR A 113 7.17 -0.53 7.62
N TYR A 114 7.97 -0.50 6.58
CA TYR A 114 7.68 -1.22 5.35
C TYR A 114 8.40 -2.56 5.34
N VAL A 115 7.67 -3.62 5.03
CA VAL A 115 8.23 -4.90 4.60
C VAL A 115 8.19 -4.93 3.09
N ALA A 116 9.33 -4.66 2.46
CA ALA A 116 9.48 -4.68 1.01
C ALA A 116 9.65 -6.12 0.53
N VAL A 117 8.68 -6.60 -0.25
CA VAL A 117 8.69 -7.90 -0.92
C VAL A 117 9.35 -7.74 -2.28
N LYS A 118 10.56 -8.30 -2.42
CA LYS A 118 11.41 -8.12 -3.61
C LYS A 118 11.64 -9.46 -4.30
N PRO A 119 11.02 -9.70 -5.47
CA PRO A 119 11.39 -10.80 -6.34
C PRO A 119 12.85 -10.66 -6.79
N LYS A 120 13.61 -11.75 -6.70
CA LYS A 120 14.95 -11.90 -7.24
C LYS A 120 14.84 -12.47 -8.65
N LEU A 121 15.40 -11.77 -9.62
CA LEU A 121 15.46 -12.25 -10.98
C LEU A 121 16.52 -13.34 -11.11
N PRO A 122 16.22 -14.47 -11.76
CA PRO A 122 17.27 -15.39 -12.19
C PRO A 122 18.16 -14.71 -13.25
N PRO A 123 19.44 -15.08 -13.34
CA PRO A 123 20.33 -14.57 -14.38
C PRO A 123 19.78 -14.90 -15.77
N VAL A 124 19.84 -13.94 -16.70
CA VAL A 124 19.38 -14.10 -18.08
C VAL A 124 20.34 -15.04 -18.81
N LYS A 125 19.84 -16.15 -19.36
CA LYS A 125 20.61 -16.99 -20.29
C LYS A 125 20.56 -16.35 -21.68
N SER A 126 21.70 -16.32 -22.38
CA SER A 126 21.88 -15.61 -23.66
C SER A 126 20.88 -16.00 -24.77
N GLU A 127 20.31 -17.20 -24.69
CA GLU A 127 19.33 -17.74 -25.66
C GLU A 127 17.91 -17.18 -25.47
N GLU A 128 17.63 -16.51 -24.35
CA GLU A 128 16.32 -15.91 -24.02
C GLU A 128 16.21 -14.43 -24.43
N MET A 129 17.22 -13.86 -25.11
CA MET A 129 17.21 -12.49 -25.64
C MET A 129 16.31 -12.36 -26.88
N LYS A 130 15.05 -12.79 -26.76
CA LYS A 130 13.95 -12.23 -27.56
C LYS A 130 13.47 -10.97 -26.82
N LEU A 131 12.89 -10.00 -27.53
CA LEU A 131 12.26 -8.81 -26.93
C LEU A 131 11.17 -9.24 -25.92
N ALA A 132 11.59 -9.46 -24.68
CA ALA A 132 10.77 -9.90 -23.57
C ALA A 132 10.77 -8.79 -22.52
N VAL A 133 9.63 -8.12 -22.37
CA VAL A 133 9.43 -7.15 -21.30
C VAL A 133 9.19 -7.94 -20.01
N ARG A 134 10.10 -7.81 -19.03
CA ARG A 134 9.94 -8.41 -17.70
C ARG A 134 9.32 -7.35 -16.78
N MET A 135 8.08 -7.56 -16.37
CA MET A 135 7.42 -6.74 -15.34
C MET A 135 7.64 -7.37 -13.96
N ILE A 136 8.04 -6.56 -12.99
CA ILE A 136 8.29 -6.97 -11.60
C ILE A 136 7.45 -6.09 -10.70
N SER A 137 6.51 -6.71 -9.98
CA SER A 137 5.73 -6.02 -8.96
C SER A 137 6.45 -6.14 -7.62
N ALA A 138 7.02 -5.03 -7.15
CA ALA A 138 7.60 -4.94 -5.82
C ALA A 138 6.57 -4.34 -4.86
N TYR A 139 6.14 -5.12 -3.87
CA TYR A 139 5.15 -4.69 -2.89
C TYR A 139 5.84 -4.18 -1.63
N LYS A 140 5.21 -3.23 -0.95
CA LYS A 140 5.58 -2.84 0.42
C LYS A 140 4.37 -3.03 1.31
N VAL A 141 4.45 -3.98 2.23
CA VAL A 141 3.44 -4.16 3.28
C VAL A 141 3.77 -3.19 4.41
N LEU A 142 2.81 -2.34 4.80
CA LEU A 142 2.97 -1.41 5.90
C LEU A 142 2.65 -2.09 7.23
N TYR A 143 3.65 -2.28 8.07
CA TYR A 143 3.48 -2.72 9.45
C TYR A 143 3.35 -1.51 10.38
N LEU A 144 2.25 -1.45 11.14
CA LEU A 144 1.98 -0.42 12.13
C LEU A 144 2.23 -1.00 13.53
N LEU A 145 3.33 -0.60 14.16
CA LEU A 145 3.57 -0.90 15.56
C LEU A 145 2.90 0.20 16.40
N ARG A 146 1.67 -0.09 16.86
CA ARG A 146 0.88 0.87 17.68
C ARG A 146 1.56 1.14 19.02
N PRO A 147 1.37 2.34 19.61
CA PRO A 147 1.87 2.65 20.94
C PRO A 147 1.22 1.75 22.00
N LYS A 148 1.82 1.68 23.19
CA LYS A 148 1.31 0.89 24.32
C LYS A 148 -0.10 1.31 24.73
N ASN A 149 -0.36 2.62 24.72
CA ASN A 149 -1.66 3.21 25.03
C ASN A 149 -2.08 4.12 23.86
N PRO A 150 -2.84 3.61 22.87
CA PRO A 150 -3.27 4.41 21.73
C PRO A 150 -4.28 5.49 22.15
N VAL A 151 -3.95 6.74 21.87
CA VAL A 151 -4.80 7.92 22.08
C VAL A 151 -5.12 8.51 20.72
N VAL A 152 -6.41 8.51 20.38
CA VAL A 152 -6.95 9.13 19.17
C VAL A 152 -7.51 10.51 19.55
N ASP A 153 -6.81 11.57 19.16
CA ASP A 153 -7.26 12.96 19.30
C ASP A 153 -7.03 13.68 17.97
N TYR A 154 -8.09 14.25 17.39
CA TYR A 154 -8.02 14.89 16.10
C TYR A 154 -9.07 15.98 15.86
N GLN A 155 -8.73 16.88 14.94
CA GLN A 155 -9.64 17.91 14.43
C GLN A 155 -9.69 17.85 12.91
N LEU A 156 -10.91 17.88 12.37
CA LEU A 156 -11.17 17.93 10.93
C LEU A 156 -11.89 19.23 10.61
N THR A 157 -11.35 20.02 9.68
CA THR A 157 -12.03 21.16 9.08
C THR A 157 -12.02 21.00 7.56
N ALA A 158 -13.01 21.60 6.89
CA ALA A 158 -13.11 21.54 5.44
C ALA A 158 -13.38 22.92 4.86
N HIS A 159 -12.57 23.33 3.89
CA HIS A 159 -12.71 24.60 3.21
C HIS A 159 -12.95 24.38 1.72
N LYS A 160 -13.83 25.21 1.14
CA LYS A 160 -14.29 25.06 -0.26
C LYS A 160 -13.15 25.05 -1.28
N GLN A 161 -12.10 25.84 -1.04
CA GLN A 161 -10.96 25.99 -1.95
C GLN A 161 -9.72 25.18 -1.55
N GLU A 162 -9.56 24.84 -0.26
CA GLU A 162 -8.34 24.19 0.24
C GLU A 162 -8.50 22.67 0.38
N GLY A 163 -9.73 22.18 0.56
CA GLY A 163 -10.02 20.78 0.84
C GLY A 163 -10.14 20.51 2.34
N ILE A 164 -9.67 19.34 2.79
CA ILE A 164 -9.84 18.88 4.17
C ILE A 164 -8.53 19.06 4.94
N LYS A 165 -8.57 19.74 6.08
CA LYS A 165 -7.46 19.82 7.02
C LYS A 165 -7.69 18.84 8.16
N LEU A 166 -6.78 17.89 8.33
CA LEU A 166 -6.72 16.99 9.48
C LEU A 166 -5.54 17.39 10.37
N VAL A 167 -5.83 17.71 11.64
CA VAL A 167 -4.84 17.87 12.70
C VAL A 167 -4.92 16.64 13.60
N ASN A 168 -3.85 15.86 13.67
CA ASN A 168 -3.72 14.73 14.58
C ASN A 168 -2.93 15.16 15.83
N LYS A 169 -3.59 15.19 16.98
CA LYS A 169 -3.03 15.52 18.29
C LYS A 169 -2.82 14.28 19.17
N GLY A 170 -3.18 13.11 18.66
CA GLY A 170 -2.97 11.82 19.31
C GLY A 170 -1.55 11.29 19.14
N ASN A 171 -1.31 10.09 19.67
CA ASN A 171 -0.03 9.38 19.58
C ASN A 171 -0.06 8.19 18.59
N THR A 172 -1.16 8.05 17.84
CA THR A 172 -1.38 7.00 16.84
C THR A 172 -1.82 7.62 15.52
N SER A 173 -1.50 6.97 14.38
CA SER A 173 -1.88 7.55 13.09
C SER A 173 -3.36 7.36 12.76
N ILE A 174 -3.88 8.32 12.01
CA ILE A 174 -5.25 8.34 11.48
C ILE A 174 -5.17 8.18 9.97
N LEU A 175 -5.93 7.25 9.41
CA LEU A 175 -6.07 7.13 7.96
C LEU A 175 -7.42 7.68 7.54
N LEU A 176 -7.42 8.70 6.69
CA LEU A 176 -8.59 8.99 5.85
C LEU A 176 -8.59 7.95 4.74
N ASN A 177 -9.43 6.93 4.87
CA ASN A 177 -9.43 5.77 4.00
C ASN A 177 -10.14 6.10 2.67
N SER A 178 -11.41 6.47 2.79
CA SER A 178 -12.27 6.83 1.66
C SER A 178 -12.79 8.23 1.88
N ILE A 179 -12.53 9.12 0.93
CA ILE A 179 -12.93 10.52 0.97
C ILE A 179 -13.70 10.81 -0.31
N TYR A 180 -14.90 11.35 -0.19
CA TYR A 180 -15.73 11.75 -1.31
C TYR A 180 -16.21 13.18 -1.13
N ALA A 181 -15.92 14.05 -2.10
CA ALA A 181 -16.55 15.35 -2.20
C ALA A 181 -17.95 15.18 -2.78
N CYS A 182 -18.97 15.48 -1.99
CA CYS A 182 -20.36 15.24 -2.36
C CYS A 182 -21.15 16.56 -2.41
N PRO A 183 -22.12 16.66 -3.34
CA PRO A 183 -23.00 17.82 -3.45
C PRO A 183 -24.02 17.91 -2.32
N ALA A 184 -24.28 16.84 -1.57
CA ALA A 184 -25.09 16.85 -0.34
C ALA A 184 -24.72 15.65 0.57
N LYS A 185 -25.19 15.67 1.81
CA LYS A 185 -24.90 14.62 2.82
C LYS A 185 -25.38 13.22 2.41
N ASP A 186 -26.57 13.16 1.80
CA ASP A 186 -27.24 11.90 1.46
C ASP A 186 -26.98 11.49 -0.01
N THR A 187 -26.04 12.16 -0.69
CA THR A 187 -25.66 11.79 -2.06
C THR A 187 -25.00 10.41 -2.08
N PRO A 188 -25.44 9.49 -2.97
CA PRO A 188 -24.76 8.22 -3.18
C PRO A 188 -23.29 8.43 -3.56
N THR A 189 -22.37 7.66 -2.99
CA THR A 189 -20.92 7.84 -3.22
C THR A 189 -20.48 7.73 -4.68
N LYS A 190 -21.24 7.00 -5.51
CA LYS A 190 -21.05 6.90 -6.97
C LYS A 190 -21.20 8.24 -7.70
N ASP A 191 -21.96 9.17 -7.12
CA ASP A 191 -22.26 10.50 -7.67
C ASP A 191 -21.38 11.58 -7.01
N CYS A 192 -20.39 11.16 -6.20
CA CYS A 192 -19.42 12.03 -5.56
C CYS A 192 -18.04 11.89 -6.21
N THR A 193 -17.21 12.93 -6.09
CA THR A 193 -15.84 12.91 -6.60
C THR A 193 -14.91 12.28 -5.55
N PRO A 194 -14.19 11.18 -5.85
CA PRO A 194 -13.26 10.58 -4.91
C PRO A 194 -12.02 11.45 -4.73
N LEU A 195 -11.51 11.52 -3.50
CA LEU A 195 -10.23 12.12 -3.17
C LEU A 195 -9.26 11.03 -2.70
N GLN A 196 -7.97 11.29 -2.86
CA GLN A 196 -6.93 10.39 -2.39
C GLN A 196 -6.92 10.33 -0.86
N GLY A 197 -7.09 9.12 -0.31
CA GLY A 197 -6.93 8.86 1.11
C GLY A 197 -5.49 9.11 1.56
N GLN A 198 -5.32 9.53 2.81
CA GLN A 198 -4.00 9.82 3.37
C GLN A 198 -3.92 9.43 4.84
N ARG A 199 -2.79 8.83 5.22
CA ARG A 199 -2.43 8.60 6.62
C ARG A 199 -1.75 9.84 7.20
N VAL A 200 -2.21 10.26 8.36
CA VAL A 200 -1.71 11.40 9.12
C VAL A 200 -1.08 10.89 10.40
N SER A 201 0.24 11.07 10.50
CA SER A 201 1.05 10.62 11.62
C SER A 201 0.72 11.37 12.91
N PRO A 202 1.10 10.84 14.09
CA PRO A 202 0.97 11.53 15.37
C PRO A 202 1.53 12.95 15.32
N GLN A 203 0.93 13.87 16.09
CA GLN A 203 1.39 15.25 16.23
C GLN A 203 1.60 16.00 14.90
N SER A 204 0.84 15.66 13.85
CA SER A 204 1.02 16.21 12.51
C SER A 204 -0.28 16.77 11.93
N THR A 205 -0.13 17.71 11.01
CA THR A 205 -1.25 18.31 10.27
C THR A 205 -1.11 18.00 8.78
N ARG A 206 -2.22 17.67 8.11
CA ARG A 206 -2.25 17.48 6.65
C ARG A 206 -3.42 18.22 6.04
N LEU A 207 -3.17 18.79 4.87
CA LEU A 207 -4.18 19.33 3.98
C LEU A 207 -4.36 18.37 2.80
N ILE A 208 -5.52 17.76 2.71
CA ILE A 208 -5.93 16.92 1.60
C ILE A 208 -6.62 17.84 0.58
N LYS A 209 -5.87 18.21 -0.45
CA LYS A 209 -6.34 19.14 -1.48
C LYS A 209 -7.43 18.51 -2.34
N HIS A 210 -8.42 19.31 -2.69
CA HIS A 210 -9.44 18.97 -3.67
C HIS A 210 -9.22 19.81 -4.93
N GLN A 211 -9.05 19.18 -6.09
CA GLN A 211 -8.75 19.87 -7.35
C GLN A 211 -9.97 20.61 -7.93
N GLN A 212 -11.17 20.20 -7.54
CA GLN A 212 -12.42 20.89 -7.87
C GLN A 212 -12.99 21.44 -6.56
N PRO A 213 -13.77 22.52 -6.55
CA PRO A 213 -14.43 22.96 -5.32
C PRO A 213 -15.59 22.00 -5.01
N SER A 214 -15.62 21.45 -3.79
CA SER A 214 -16.82 20.77 -3.29
C SER A 214 -17.93 21.80 -3.12
N THR A 215 -19.17 21.42 -3.41
CA THR A 215 -20.30 22.35 -3.33
C THR A 215 -20.96 22.38 -1.95
N GLN A 216 -20.82 21.32 -1.13
CA GLN A 216 -21.44 21.27 0.20
C GLN A 216 -20.62 20.57 1.31
N GLY A 217 -19.86 19.52 0.99
CA GLY A 217 -19.07 18.83 2.02
C GLY A 217 -18.40 17.56 1.57
N PHE A 218 -17.99 16.75 2.55
CA PHE A 218 -17.25 15.51 2.33
C PHE A 218 -17.85 14.35 3.13
N SER A 219 -18.02 13.20 2.47
CA SER A 219 -18.24 11.92 3.13
C SER A 219 -16.88 11.25 3.37
N ILE A 220 -16.58 10.96 4.64
CA ILE A 220 -15.25 10.51 5.06
C ILE A 220 -15.37 9.22 5.87
N GLU A 221 -14.59 8.22 5.49
CA GLU A 221 -14.30 7.04 6.31
C GLU A 221 -12.90 7.18 6.92
N LEU A 222 -12.85 7.20 8.25
CA LEU A 222 -11.63 7.24 9.04
C LEU A 222 -11.33 5.86 9.60
N GLN A 223 -10.07 5.45 9.55
CA GLN A 223 -9.55 4.34 10.35
C GLN A 223 -8.74 4.90 11.53
N LEU A 224 -9.22 4.61 12.74
CA LEU A 224 -8.78 5.13 14.02
C LEU A 224 -8.34 3.97 14.92
N ALA A 225 -7.03 3.68 14.96
CA ALA A 225 -6.46 2.61 15.80
C ALA A 225 -7.23 1.27 15.75
N GLY A 226 -7.48 0.76 14.54
CA GLY A 226 -8.23 -0.49 14.31
C GLY A 226 -9.75 -0.34 14.22
N SER A 227 -10.31 0.81 14.58
CA SER A 227 -11.74 1.11 14.43
C SER A 227 -12.03 1.88 13.14
N ILE A 228 -13.21 1.69 12.55
CA ILE A 228 -13.68 2.47 11.39
C ILE A 228 -14.78 3.42 11.84
N LYS A 229 -14.68 4.70 11.47
CA LYS A 229 -15.69 5.72 11.73
C LYS A 229 -16.05 6.43 10.43
N ARG A 230 -17.34 6.48 10.10
CA ARG A 230 -17.86 7.25 8.97
C ARG A 230 -18.48 8.54 9.46
N LEU A 231 -18.24 9.64 8.74
CA LEU A 231 -18.81 10.94 9.08
C LEU A 231 -19.06 11.80 7.84
N TRP A 232 -19.98 12.74 8.00
CA TRP A 232 -20.17 13.86 7.09
C TRP A 232 -19.43 15.08 7.64
N LEU A 233 -18.61 15.71 6.81
CA LEU A 233 -17.89 16.93 7.13
C LEU A 233 -18.42 18.07 6.24
N PRO A 234 -19.26 18.98 6.77
CA PRO A 234 -19.73 20.14 5.99
C PRO A 234 -18.56 21.09 5.71
N LEU A 235 -18.67 21.87 4.64
CA LEU A 235 -17.78 23.00 4.41
C LEU A 235 -17.98 24.07 5.48
N GLU A 236 -16.89 24.60 6.01
CA GLU A 236 -16.91 25.84 6.79
C GLU A 236 -17.14 27.01 5.83
N ASN A 237 -17.96 27.97 6.27
CA ASN A 237 -18.27 29.20 5.53
C ASN A 237 -17.05 30.11 5.43
#